data_AF-A0A7J8QEE4-F1
#
_entry.id   AF-A0A7J8QEE4-F1
#
_cell.length_a   1.000
_cell.length_b   1.000
_cell.length_c   1.000
_cell.angle_alpha   90.00
_cell.angle_beta   90.00
_cell.angle_gamma   90.00
#
_symmetry.space_group_name_H-M   'P 1'
#
loop_
_entity.id
_entity.type
_entity.pdbx_description
1 polymer ?
#
loop_
_entity_poly.entity_id
_entity_poly.type
_entity_poly.pdbx_seq_one_letter_code
_entity_poly.pdbx_strand_id
1 'polypeptide(L)'
;MDLKPRDIITHKSLHNAMVIVMALGGSTNAVLHLIAIARSVGLELTLDDFQKVSDEVPFLADLKPSGKYVMEDMHKIGGTPAVIRYLLEFGYLDGDCMTVTGRTMAENAKSYPCLPEGQDILRPVSILSRKRGTSKY
;
A
#
# COMPACT_ATOMS: atom_id res chain seq x y z
N MET A 1 -5.33 1.92 26.10
CA MET A 1 -4.29 2.17 25.08
C MET A 1 -4.43 3.61 24.64
N ASP A 2 -3.39 4.42 24.76
CA ASP A 2 -3.40 5.84 24.35
C ASP A 2 -2.72 6.00 22.97
N LEU A 3 -3.26 5.32 21.95
CA LEU A 3 -2.75 5.35 20.58
C LEU A 3 -3.45 6.48 19.81
N LYS A 4 -2.69 7.47 19.37
CA LYS A 4 -3.19 8.71 18.76
C LYS A 4 -2.99 8.70 17.25
N PRO A 5 -3.70 9.56 16.50
CA PRO A 5 -3.49 9.69 15.06
C PRO A 5 -2.04 9.96 14.66
N ARG A 6 -1.30 10.75 15.44
CA ARG A 6 0.13 11.06 15.17
C ARG A 6 1.08 9.88 15.42
N ASP A 7 0.64 8.87 16.17
CA ASP A 7 1.41 7.64 16.37
C ASP A 7 1.24 6.66 15.19
N ILE A 8 0.15 6.83 14.42
CA ILE A 8 -0.19 6.01 13.25
C ILE A 8 0.24 6.70 11.95
N ILE A 9 -0.03 8.00 11.83
CA ILE A 9 0.29 8.82 10.65
C ILE A 9 1.72 9.34 10.82
N THR A 10 2.65 8.68 10.15
CA THR A 10 4.10 8.93 10.17
C THR A 10 4.60 9.03 8.73
N HIS A 11 5.84 9.48 8.52
CA HIS A 11 6.45 9.46 7.18
C HIS A 11 6.41 8.06 6.55
N LYS A 12 6.61 7.00 7.34
CA LYS A 12 6.56 5.61 6.87
C LYS A 12 5.15 5.19 6.45
N SER A 13 4.12 5.52 7.23
CA SER A 13 2.75 5.14 6.87
C SER A 13 2.18 5.99 5.73
N LEU A 14 2.62 7.26 5.59
CA LEU A 14 2.36 8.08 4.42
C LEU A 14 3.04 7.50 3.16
N HIS A 15 4.28 7.03 3.28
CA HIS A 15 4.96 6.30 2.20
C HIS A 15 4.18 5.04 1.81
N ASN A 16 3.74 4.23 2.78
CA ASN A 16 2.90 3.07 2.51
C ASN A 16 1.59 3.45 1.77
N ALA A 17 0.96 4.56 2.14
CA ALA A 17 -0.23 5.04 1.46
C ALA A 17 0.06 5.41 -0.01
N MET A 18 1.17 6.10 -0.29
CA MET A 18 1.59 6.42 -1.65
C MET A 18 1.86 5.15 -2.46
N VAL A 19 2.57 4.17 -1.89
CA VAL A 19 2.85 2.88 -2.54
C VAL A 19 1.55 2.18 -2.96
N ILE A 20 0.56 2.13 -2.07
CA ILE A 20 -0.74 1.50 -2.38
C ILE A 20 -1.47 2.27 -3.49
N VAL A 21 -1.44 3.60 -3.45
CA VAL A 21 -2.02 4.44 -4.51
C VAL A 21 -1.36 4.15 -5.86
N MET A 22 -0.03 4.07 -5.93
CA MET A 22 0.68 3.79 -7.19
C MET A 22 0.42 2.37 -7.70
N ALA A 23 0.46 1.37 -6.80
CA ALA A 23 0.23 -0.02 -7.16
C ALA A 23 -1.20 -0.26 -7.69
N LEU A 24 -2.19 0.46 -7.15
CA LEU A 24 -3.59 0.31 -7.53
C LEU A 24 -4.07 1.31 -8.60
N GLY A 25 -3.24 2.26 -9.03
CA GLY A 25 -3.63 3.32 -9.96
C GLY A 25 -4.71 4.24 -9.39
N GLY A 26 -4.53 4.63 -8.12
CA GLY A 26 -5.44 5.52 -7.43
C GLY A 26 -5.59 6.88 -8.10
N SER A 27 -6.67 7.60 -7.75
CA SER A 27 -6.96 8.92 -8.30
C SER A 27 -5.81 9.91 -8.08
N THR A 28 -5.56 10.78 -9.04
CA THR A 28 -4.62 11.91 -8.90
C THR A 28 -4.96 12.83 -7.73
N ASN A 29 -6.24 12.87 -7.30
CA ASN A 29 -6.68 13.60 -6.10
C ASN A 29 -6.05 13.06 -4.81
N ALA A 30 -5.55 11.82 -4.79
CA ALA A 30 -4.82 11.27 -3.65
C ALA A 30 -3.60 12.11 -3.28
N VAL A 31 -2.94 12.74 -4.27
CA VAL A 31 -1.81 13.66 -4.02
C VAL A 31 -2.24 14.82 -3.14
N LEU A 32 -3.33 15.50 -3.50
CA LEU A 32 -3.86 16.64 -2.75
C LEU A 32 -4.26 16.23 -1.32
N HIS A 33 -4.97 15.11 -1.21
CA HIS A 33 -5.48 14.63 0.08
C HIS A 33 -4.37 14.16 1.01
N LEU A 34 -3.38 13.42 0.52
CA LEU A 34 -2.27 12.94 1.35
C LEU A 34 -1.36 14.09 1.82
N ILE A 35 -1.13 15.11 0.98
CA ILE A 35 -0.41 16.33 1.40
C ILE A 35 -1.20 17.08 2.49
N ALA A 36 -2.52 17.17 2.37
CA ALA A 36 -3.36 17.78 3.39
C ALA A 36 -3.34 16.98 4.71
N ILE A 37 -3.41 15.65 4.63
CA ILE A 37 -3.32 14.74 5.79
C ILE A 37 -1.97 14.90 6.48
N ALA A 38 -0.87 14.87 5.74
CA ALA A 38 0.48 15.07 6.29
C ALA A 38 0.58 16.39 7.07
N ARG A 39 0.12 17.49 6.47
CA ARG A 39 0.10 18.80 7.13
C ARG A 39 -0.74 18.82 8.41
N SER A 40 -1.88 18.10 8.46
CA SER A 40 -2.74 18.05 9.65
C SER A 40 -2.06 17.45 10.89
N VAL A 41 -1.07 16.58 10.68
CA VAL A 41 -0.27 15.97 11.74
C VAL A 41 1.10 16.61 11.93
N GLY A 42 1.39 17.69 11.20
CA GLY A 42 2.66 18.41 11.29
C GLY A 42 3.81 17.75 10.53
N LEU A 43 3.51 16.93 9.53
CA LEU A 43 4.50 16.30 8.65
C LEU A 43 4.53 16.99 7.28
N GLU A 44 5.71 16.99 6.68
CA GLU A 44 5.90 17.43 5.29
C GLU A 44 5.77 16.24 4.33
N LEU A 45 5.07 16.49 3.22
CA LEU A 45 4.96 15.56 2.09
C LEU A 45 4.90 16.41 0.82
N THR A 46 5.78 16.13 -0.13
CA THR A 46 6.01 16.95 -1.32
C THR A 46 5.64 16.21 -2.61
N LEU A 47 5.50 16.93 -3.71
CA LEU A 47 5.29 16.30 -5.04
C LEU A 47 6.48 15.42 -5.45
N ASP A 48 7.70 15.78 -5.05
CA ASP A 48 8.90 14.98 -5.33
C ASP A 48 8.85 13.62 -4.62
N ASP A 49 8.21 13.53 -3.45
CA ASP A 49 8.01 12.26 -2.76
C ASP A 49 7.07 11.34 -3.55
N PHE A 50 6.02 11.89 -4.17
CA PHE A 50 5.14 11.13 -5.07
C PHE A 50 5.88 10.67 -6.31
N GLN A 51 6.72 11.52 -6.91
CA GLN A 51 7.51 11.15 -8.09
C GLN A 51 8.45 9.99 -7.78
N LYS A 52 9.20 10.07 -6.67
CA LYS A 52 10.09 8.97 -6.24
C LYS A 52 9.35 7.66 -6.04
N VAL A 53 8.19 7.69 -5.37
CA VAL A 53 7.39 6.48 -5.17
C VAL A 53 6.81 5.96 -6.49
N SER A 54 6.38 6.85 -7.38
CA SER A 54 5.88 6.47 -8.71
C SER A 54 6.95 5.81 -9.57
N ASP A 55 8.22 6.21 -9.43
CA ASP A 55 9.34 5.62 -10.18
C ASP A 55 9.71 4.23 -9.63
N GLU A 56 9.51 4.00 -8.34
CA GLU A 56 9.86 2.74 -7.67
C GLU A 56 8.74 1.68 -7.70
N VAL A 57 7.48 2.09 -7.71
CA VAL A 57 6.34 1.20 -7.51
C VAL A 57 5.67 0.89 -8.84
N PRO A 58 5.65 -0.38 -9.29
CA PRO A 58 4.94 -0.75 -10.51
C PRO A 58 3.43 -0.60 -10.32
N PHE A 59 2.75 -0.18 -11.39
CA PHE A 59 1.30 -0.24 -11.46
C PHE A 59 0.84 -1.70 -11.69
N LEU A 60 0.07 -2.25 -10.76
CA LEU A 60 -0.27 -3.67 -10.73
C LEU A 60 -1.75 -3.96 -11.00
N ALA A 61 -2.67 -3.08 -10.60
CA ALA A 61 -4.10 -3.40 -10.62
C ALA A 61 -4.77 -3.12 -11.97
N ASP A 62 -5.52 -4.09 -12.50
CA ASP A 62 -6.35 -3.93 -13.69
C ASP A 62 -7.76 -3.42 -13.33
N LEU A 63 -7.82 -2.27 -12.65
CA LEU A 63 -9.07 -1.67 -12.16
C LEU A 63 -9.51 -0.49 -13.03
N LYS A 64 -10.83 -0.32 -13.20
CA LYS A 64 -11.41 0.88 -13.80
C LYS A 64 -10.96 2.14 -13.05
N PRO A 65 -10.72 3.27 -13.75
CA PRO A 65 -11.10 3.54 -15.14
C PRO A 65 -10.11 3.06 -16.21
N SER A 66 -8.88 2.68 -15.85
CA SER A 66 -7.84 2.26 -16.80
C SER A 66 -7.90 0.78 -17.18
N GLY A 67 -8.50 -0.04 -16.32
CA GLY A 67 -8.58 -1.49 -16.47
C GLY A 67 -9.99 -2.05 -16.62
N LYS A 68 -10.09 -3.38 -16.49
CA LYS A 68 -11.33 -4.15 -16.70
C LYS A 68 -12.21 -4.25 -15.44
N TYR A 69 -11.60 -4.41 -14.28
CA TYR A 69 -12.27 -4.84 -13.04
C TYR A 69 -12.73 -3.68 -12.16
N VAL A 70 -13.59 -3.97 -11.18
CA VAL A 70 -14.03 -3.00 -10.17
C VAL A 70 -13.61 -3.43 -8.76
N MET A 71 -13.79 -2.55 -7.77
CA MET A 71 -13.39 -2.83 -6.38
C MET A 71 -14.12 -4.04 -5.77
N GLU A 72 -15.32 -4.36 -6.25
CA GLU A 72 -16.03 -5.58 -5.85
C GLU A 72 -15.28 -6.85 -6.30
N ASP A 73 -14.69 -6.84 -7.49
CA ASP A 73 -13.89 -7.97 -7.98
C ASP A 73 -12.60 -8.10 -7.15
N MET A 74 -11.97 -6.97 -6.80
CA MET A 74 -10.84 -6.95 -5.87
C MET A 74 -11.23 -7.53 -4.50
N HIS A 75 -12.43 -7.22 -3.99
CA HIS A 75 -12.93 -7.79 -2.74
C HIS A 75 -13.08 -9.31 -2.81
N LYS A 76 -13.59 -9.85 -3.93
CA LYS A 76 -13.74 -11.30 -4.15
C LYS A 76 -12.41 -12.07 -4.11
N ILE A 77 -11.30 -11.41 -4.41
CA ILE A 77 -9.95 -12.00 -4.36
C ILE A 77 -9.18 -11.68 -3.07
N GLY A 78 -9.88 -11.31 -1.99
CA GLY A 78 -9.28 -11.05 -0.68
C GLY A 78 -9.15 -9.56 -0.32
N GLY A 79 -9.51 -8.66 -1.23
CA GLY A 79 -9.61 -7.22 -1.00
C GLY A 79 -8.28 -6.54 -0.70
N THR A 80 -8.36 -5.32 -0.19
CA THR A 80 -7.19 -4.52 0.24
C THR A 80 -6.25 -5.28 1.19
N PRO A 81 -6.72 -6.09 2.16
CA PRO A 81 -5.84 -6.90 3.00
C PRO A 81 -4.91 -7.83 2.21
N ALA A 82 -5.41 -8.50 1.17
CA ALA A 82 -4.59 -9.36 0.31
C ALA A 82 -3.54 -8.57 -0.48
N VAL A 83 -3.90 -7.37 -0.97
CA VAL A 83 -2.96 -6.47 -1.65
C VAL A 83 -1.86 -5.98 -0.69
N ILE A 84 -2.22 -5.58 0.53
CA ILE A 84 -1.25 -5.14 1.55
C ILE A 84 -0.27 -6.27 1.87
N ARG A 85 -0.79 -7.48 2.10
CA ARG A 85 0.05 -8.66 2.37
C ARG A 85 1.00 -8.92 1.20
N TYR A 86 0.49 -8.91 -0.03
CA TYR A 86 1.29 -9.10 -1.23
C TYR A 86 2.42 -8.05 -1.33
N LEU A 87 2.11 -6.76 -1.21
CA LEU A 87 3.12 -5.71 -1.29
C LEU A 87 4.16 -5.75 -0.14
N LEU A 88 3.78 -6.21 1.05
CA LEU A 88 4.70 -6.49 2.15
C LEU A 88 5.66 -7.64 1.83
N GLU A 89 5.15 -8.75 1.27
CA GLU A 89 5.97 -9.91 0.90
C GLU A 89 7.05 -9.57 -0.14
N PHE A 90 6.77 -8.59 -1.03
CA PHE A 90 7.73 -8.08 -2.01
C PHE A 90 8.54 -6.86 -1.53
N GLY A 91 8.39 -6.46 -0.26
CA GLY A 91 9.21 -5.40 0.36
C GLY A 91 8.90 -3.99 -0.13
N TYR A 92 7.69 -3.73 -0.63
CA TYR A 92 7.23 -2.39 -1.01
C TYR A 92 6.70 -1.57 0.17
N LEU A 93 6.21 -2.24 1.21
CA LEU A 93 5.61 -1.60 2.38
C LEU A 93 6.49 -1.78 3.61
N ASP A 94 6.51 -0.76 4.48
CA ASP A 94 7.11 -0.84 5.80
C ASP A 94 6.12 -1.48 6.79
N GLY A 95 6.43 -2.70 7.22
CA GLY A 95 5.58 -3.51 8.09
C GLY A 95 5.49 -3.04 9.53
N ASP A 96 6.44 -2.21 10.00
CA ASP A 96 6.54 -1.79 11.40
C ASP A 96 5.58 -0.65 11.76
N CYS A 97 4.85 -0.11 10.76
CA CYS A 97 3.88 0.95 10.97
C CYS A 97 2.75 0.49 11.90
N MET A 98 2.55 1.20 13.02
CA MET A 98 1.39 1.00 13.90
C MET A 98 0.08 1.29 13.17
N THR A 99 -0.97 0.55 13.53
CA THR A 99 -2.31 0.71 12.96
C THR A 99 -3.35 0.88 14.07
N VAL A 100 -4.58 1.22 13.68
CA VAL A 100 -5.72 1.38 14.60
C VAL A 100 -6.07 0.10 15.37
N THR A 101 -5.59 -1.07 14.95
CA THR A 101 -5.80 -2.34 15.68
C THR A 101 -4.93 -2.45 16.94
N GLY A 102 -4.02 -1.48 17.17
CA GLY A 102 -3.01 -1.57 18.22
C GLY A 102 -1.87 -2.54 17.88
N ARG A 103 -1.80 -3.00 16.63
CA ARG A 103 -0.75 -3.86 16.08
C ARG A 103 -0.09 -3.19 14.87
N THR A 104 1.11 -3.64 14.56
CA THR A 104 1.83 -3.26 13.35
C THR A 104 1.13 -3.78 12.09
N MET A 105 1.42 -3.17 10.95
CA MET A 105 0.89 -3.60 9.65
C MET A 105 1.31 -5.05 9.34
N ALA A 106 2.56 -5.43 9.63
CA ALA A 106 3.05 -6.79 9.44
C ALA A 106 2.32 -7.82 10.32
N GLU A 107 2.04 -7.49 11.59
CA GLU A 107 1.27 -8.37 12.48
C GLU A 107 -0.17 -8.58 11.97
N ASN A 108 -0.82 -7.52 11.49
CA ASN A 108 -2.14 -7.65 10.87
C ASN A 108 -2.07 -8.51 9.59
N ALA A 109 -1.04 -8.29 8.75
CA ALA A 109 -0.86 -8.98 7.49
C ALA A 109 -0.74 -10.51 7.62
N LYS A 110 -0.22 -11.01 8.75
CA LYS A 110 -0.19 -12.46 9.04
C LYS A 110 -1.57 -13.12 9.03
N SER A 111 -2.62 -12.37 9.35
CA SER A 111 -4.01 -12.86 9.32
C SER A 111 -4.76 -12.56 8.01
N TYR A 112 -4.15 -11.81 7.09
CA TYR A 112 -4.78 -11.45 5.83
C TYR A 112 -4.69 -12.59 4.83
N PRO A 113 -5.69 -12.80 3.98
CA PRO A 113 -5.63 -13.83 2.95
C PRO A 113 -4.52 -13.52 1.94
N CYS A 114 -3.92 -14.57 1.37
CA CYS A 114 -3.12 -14.41 0.14
C CYS A 114 -4.05 -14.08 -1.04
N LEU A 115 -3.49 -13.52 -2.10
CA LEU A 115 -4.18 -13.48 -3.39
C LEU A 115 -4.44 -14.91 -3.89
N PRO A 116 -5.66 -15.24 -4.35
CA PRO A 116 -5.96 -16.54 -4.95
C PRO A 116 -5.06 -16.85 -6.14
N GLU A 117 -4.66 -18.11 -6.29
CA GLU A 117 -3.93 -18.55 -7.47
C GLU A 117 -4.77 -18.33 -8.74
N GLY A 118 -4.12 -17.86 -9.81
CA GLY A 118 -4.76 -17.65 -11.11
C GLY A 118 -5.64 -16.40 -11.22
N GLN A 119 -5.76 -15.58 -10.17
CA GLN A 119 -6.39 -14.26 -10.31
C GLN A 119 -5.62 -13.37 -11.30
N ASP A 120 -6.33 -12.58 -12.10
CA ASP A 120 -5.77 -11.70 -13.13
C ASP A 120 -6.03 -10.20 -12.88
N ILE A 121 -6.55 -9.86 -11.69
CA ILE A 121 -6.89 -8.48 -11.28
C ILE A 121 -5.63 -7.74 -10.83
N LEU A 122 -4.74 -8.38 -10.07
CA LEU A 122 -3.46 -7.83 -9.65
C LEU A 122 -2.33 -8.54 -10.41
N ARG A 123 -1.63 -7.80 -11.25
CA ARG A 123 -0.49 -8.31 -12.02
C ARG A 123 0.66 -8.69 -11.09
N PRO A 124 1.44 -9.74 -11.43
CA PRO A 124 2.59 -10.11 -10.62
C PRO A 124 3.69 -9.06 -10.71
N VAL A 125 4.30 -8.75 -9.57
CA VAL A 125 5.56 -8.01 -9.49
C VAL A 125 6.63 -8.81 -10.23
N SER A 126 7.29 -8.18 -11.20
CA SER A 126 8.46 -8.77 -11.85
C SER A 126 9.59 -8.94 -10.84
N ILE A 127 10.18 -10.15 -10.77
CA ILE A 127 11.28 -10.53 -9.86
C ILE A 127 12.49 -9.57 -9.93
N LEU A 128 12.62 -8.79 -11.01
CA LEU A 128 13.71 -7.83 -11.21
C LEU A 128 13.52 -6.49 -10.46
N SER A 129 12.31 -6.19 -9.98
CA SER A 129 11.97 -4.83 -9.50
C SER A 129 12.27 -4.56 -8.02
N ARG A 130 12.46 -5.58 -7.17
CA ARG A 130 12.96 -5.40 -5.79
C ARG A 130 13.43 -6.74 -5.19
N LYS A 131 14.73 -7.01 -5.21
CA LYS A 131 15.33 -7.99 -4.29
C LYS A 131 15.92 -7.24 -3.09
N ARG A 132 15.14 -7.06 -2.03
CA ARG A 132 15.70 -6.87 -0.68
C ARG A 132 15.23 -8.04 0.19
N GLY A 133 16.24 -8.71 0.75
CA GLY A 133 16.19 -9.69 1.84
C GLY A 133 14.88 -10.42 2.07
N THR A 134 14.87 -11.71 1.76
CA THR A 134 13.98 -12.70 2.38
C THR A 134 14.08 -12.62 3.91
N SER A 135 13.29 -11.74 4.53
CA SER A 135 12.83 -11.98 5.89
C SER A 135 11.58 -12.82 5.75
N LYS A 136 11.80 -14.14 5.76
CA LYS A 136 10.74 -15.10 6.05
C LYS A 136 10.10 -14.66 7.37
N TYR A 137 8.84 -14.24 7.30
CA TYR A 137 7.97 -14.31 8.48
C TYR A 137 7.80 -15.76 8.90
#